data_AF-A0A8J5U7E2-F1
#
_entry.id   AF-A0A8J5U7E2-F1
#
_cell.length_a   1.000
_cell.length_b   1.000
_cell.length_c   1.000
_cell.angle_alpha   90.00
_cell.angle_beta   90.00
_cell.angle_gamma   90.00
#
_symmetry.space_group_name_H-M   'P 1'
#
loop_
_entity.id
_entity.type
_entity.pdbx_description
1 polymer ?
#
loop_
_entity_poly.entity_id
_entity_poly.type
_entity_poly.pdbx_seq_one_letter_code
_entity_poly.pdbx_strand_id
1 'polypeptide(L)'
;MTYVRRDPRLLADQIRPFQTRDILWLTINGMTIVNFYRQNDESDALNILIRWPVPERCLIAGDFNARHHTWQTGQATNRGQEIADWASENDLDLLNIPDIPTNPHGNTIDLAFTNMSLAEATVEDHLATSSDHFTLSLTLPDAGLAPMQPGRVRVTTDDELKRFAEIVELGAAGLPTADSTPSELDELASALVNLLTSAAKAAGRPTRKGARTAPWWTEECAGAAAAFRAIRRLYPFGFNEEVQIAKRDFHRVVRRAKRLYWRNLIDTFSDSSSVFKAVRWLKSPGPFQPPPLQVDDVVYESQIDKANALRRATLERRTADDDIQDPWMLISPLRPIPFPVEISLDEAQ
;
A
#
# COMPACT_ATOMS: atom_id res chain seq x y z
N MET A 1 -0.86 1.14 11.78
CA MET A 1 -1.79 1.64 10.72
C MET A 1 -0.95 2.10 9.54
N THR A 2 -1.32 1.75 8.31
CA THR A 2 -0.57 2.15 7.09
C THR A 2 -1.50 2.83 6.11
N TYR A 3 -1.04 3.93 5.50
CA TYR A 3 -1.79 4.68 4.49
C TYR A 3 -1.02 4.71 3.19
N VAL A 4 -1.71 4.42 2.08
CA VAL A 4 -1.20 4.63 0.73
C VAL A 4 -1.93 5.80 0.10
N ARG A 5 -1.19 6.79 -0.40
CA ARG A 5 -1.76 7.92 -1.12
C ARG A 5 -2.49 7.41 -2.35
N ARG A 6 -3.72 7.87 -2.57
CA ARG A 6 -4.44 7.58 -3.82
C ARG A 6 -3.74 8.30 -4.98
N ASP A 7 -3.07 7.53 -5.81
CA ASP A 7 -2.37 7.98 -7.01
C ASP A 7 -2.57 6.89 -8.09
N PRO A 8 -3.01 7.22 -9.32
CA PRO A 8 -3.20 6.23 -10.39
C PRO A 8 -1.95 5.43 -10.76
N ARG A 9 -0.77 5.92 -10.35
CA ARG A 9 0.53 5.26 -10.55
C ARG A 9 0.91 4.31 -9.42
N LEU A 10 0.11 4.21 -8.37
CA LEU A 10 0.33 3.31 -7.24
C LEU A 10 -0.75 2.22 -7.24
N LEU A 11 -0.34 1.02 -7.63
CA LEU A 11 -1.11 -0.20 -7.45
C LEU A 11 -0.72 -0.80 -6.09
N ALA A 12 -1.64 -0.72 -5.13
CA ALA A 12 -1.39 -1.17 -3.77
C ALA A 12 -2.39 -2.26 -3.36
N ASP A 13 -1.86 -3.40 -2.95
CA ASP A 13 -2.61 -4.53 -2.42
C ASP A 13 -2.11 -4.86 -1.01
N GLN A 14 -3.02 -5.27 -0.12
CA GLN A 14 -2.62 -5.75 1.19
C GLN A 14 -2.49 -7.26 1.18
N ILE A 15 -1.31 -7.76 1.56
CA ILE A 15 -1.09 -9.19 1.79
C ILE A 15 -1.12 -9.49 3.29
N ARG A 16 -1.52 -10.71 3.65
CA ARG A 16 -1.69 -11.14 5.04
C ARG A 16 -1.07 -12.53 5.23
N PRO A 17 0.28 -12.64 5.18
CA PRO A 17 0.96 -13.92 5.38
C PRO A 17 0.71 -14.49 6.79
N PHE A 18 0.50 -13.61 7.77
CA PHE A 18 0.21 -13.98 9.14
C PHE A 18 -0.96 -13.17 9.70
N GLN A 19 -1.68 -13.74 10.67
CA GLN A 19 -2.71 -13.05 11.42
C GLN A 19 -2.06 -12.29 12.59
N THR A 20 -1.67 -11.04 12.34
CA THR A 20 -1.14 -10.13 13.36
C THR A 20 -1.67 -8.71 13.15
N ARG A 21 -1.77 -7.95 14.24
CA ARG A 21 -2.12 -6.53 14.23
C ARG A 21 -0.89 -5.63 14.16
N ASP A 22 0.28 -6.17 14.50
CA ASP A 22 1.50 -5.43 14.76
C ASP A 22 2.38 -5.32 13.50
N ILE A 23 2.09 -6.12 12.47
CA ILE A 23 2.78 -6.08 11.19
C ILE A 23 1.76 -5.96 10.05
N LEU A 24 2.00 -5.03 9.14
CA LEU A 24 1.16 -4.81 7.97
C LEU A 24 2.00 -4.90 6.70
N TRP A 25 1.71 -5.89 5.86
CA TRP A 25 2.35 -6.07 4.57
C TRP A 25 1.49 -5.50 3.44
N LEU A 26 2.14 -4.75 2.56
CA LEU A 26 1.57 -4.20 1.35
C LEU A 26 2.44 -4.57 0.16
N THR A 27 1.84 -4.84 -0.98
CA THR A 27 2.54 -4.86 -2.26
C THR A 27 2.20 -3.56 -2.99
N ILE A 28 3.20 -2.75 -3.33
CA ILE A 28 3.02 -1.50 -4.08
C ILE A 28 3.90 -1.53 -5.32
N ASN A 29 3.28 -1.53 -6.51
CA ASN A 29 3.99 -1.62 -7.79
C ASN A 29 5.02 -2.77 -7.85
N GLY A 30 4.68 -3.93 -7.29
CA GLY A 30 5.56 -5.10 -7.22
C GLY A 30 6.62 -5.06 -6.11
N MET A 31 6.75 -3.96 -5.35
CA MET A 31 7.59 -3.91 -4.15
C MET A 31 6.80 -4.36 -2.93
N THR A 32 7.44 -5.06 -2.00
CA THR A 32 6.84 -5.40 -0.71
C THR A 32 7.21 -4.34 0.32
N ILE A 33 6.22 -3.73 0.96
CA ILE A 33 6.41 -2.74 2.03
C ILE A 33 5.76 -3.27 3.30
N VAL A 34 6.56 -3.35 4.36
CA VAL A 34 6.16 -3.87 5.66
C VAL A 34 6.25 -2.75 6.68
N ASN A 35 5.11 -2.42 7.29
CA ASN A 35 5.05 -1.57 8.47
C ASN A 35 5.09 -2.47 9.71
N PHE A 36 6.22 -2.43 10.43
CA PHE A 36 6.48 -3.23 11.61
C PHE A 36 6.32 -2.38 12.86
N TYR A 37 5.52 -2.85 13.80
CA TYR A 37 5.47 -2.31 15.15
C TYR A 37 5.72 -3.44 16.12
N ARG A 38 6.49 -3.16 17.16
CA ARG A 38 6.67 -4.07 18.28
C ARG A 38 6.66 -3.28 19.57
N GLN A 39 5.86 -3.72 20.53
CA GLN A 39 5.94 -3.23 21.89
C GLN A 39 7.18 -3.80 22.60
N ASN A 40 7.78 -3.03 23.52
CA ASN A 40 8.86 -3.54 24.39
C ASN A 40 8.43 -4.86 25.07
N ASP A 41 9.35 -5.82 25.12
CA ASP A 41 9.19 -7.14 25.72
C ASP A 41 8.16 -8.10 25.07
N GLU A 42 7.47 -7.69 24.00
CA GLU A 42 6.57 -8.56 23.24
C GLU A 42 7.35 -9.30 22.13
N SER A 43 7.31 -10.64 22.17
CA SER A 43 8.11 -11.49 21.27
C SER A 43 7.41 -11.83 19.95
N ASP A 44 6.09 -11.78 19.91
CA ASP A 44 5.31 -12.43 18.83
C ASP A 44 5.52 -11.76 17.48
N ALA A 45 5.50 -10.43 17.42
CA ALA A 45 5.75 -9.69 16.18
C ALA A 45 7.16 -9.99 15.63
N LEU A 46 8.20 -9.95 16.49
CA LEU A 46 9.56 -10.22 16.04
C LEU A 46 9.73 -11.68 15.58
N ASN A 47 9.12 -12.64 16.29
CA ASN A 47 9.17 -14.05 15.90
C ASN A 47 8.47 -14.29 14.55
N ILE A 48 7.37 -13.58 14.28
CA ILE A 48 6.69 -13.61 12.98
C ILE A 48 7.60 -13.02 11.89
N LEU A 49 8.22 -11.86 12.15
CA LEU A 49 9.09 -11.19 11.19
C LEU A 49 10.29 -12.05 10.81
N ILE A 50 11.00 -12.63 11.79
CA ILE A 50 12.21 -13.43 11.55
C ILE A 50 11.90 -14.72 10.78
N ARG A 51 10.72 -15.32 10.99
CA ARG A 51 10.29 -16.54 10.26
C ARG A 51 9.72 -16.27 8.88
N TRP A 52 9.42 -15.01 8.57
CA TRP A 52 8.78 -14.65 7.32
C TRP A 52 9.83 -14.65 6.19
N PRO A 53 9.62 -15.39 5.08
CA PRO A 53 10.54 -15.36 3.95
C PRO A 53 10.50 -13.98 3.29
N VAL A 54 11.61 -13.25 3.40
CA VAL A 54 11.74 -11.90 2.86
C VAL A 54 11.82 -11.98 1.33
N PRO A 55 10.91 -11.33 0.58
CA PRO A 55 10.96 -11.32 -0.88
C PRO A 55 12.00 -10.31 -1.40
N GLU A 56 12.32 -10.40 -2.69
CA GLU A 56 13.03 -9.33 -3.39
C GLU A 56 12.23 -8.02 -3.36
N ARG A 57 12.93 -6.88 -3.51
CA ARG A 57 12.34 -5.54 -3.54
C ARG A 57 11.46 -5.25 -2.33
N CYS A 58 12.01 -5.51 -1.15
CA CYS A 58 11.32 -5.40 0.13
C CYS A 58 11.84 -4.23 0.95
N LEU A 59 10.94 -3.47 1.55
CA LEU A 59 11.21 -2.49 2.58
C LEU A 59 10.49 -2.91 3.86
N ILE A 60 11.21 -3.03 4.96
CA ILE A 60 10.67 -3.25 6.29
C ILE A 60 11.00 -2.03 7.14
N ALA A 61 9.99 -1.33 7.62
CA ALA A 61 10.19 -0.13 8.43
C ALA A 61 9.18 -0.01 9.57
N GLY A 62 9.61 0.61 10.66
CA GLY A 62 8.74 1.00 11.77
C GLY A 62 9.45 0.94 13.12
N ASP A 63 8.69 0.79 14.21
CA ASP A 63 9.23 0.83 15.57
C ASP A 63 9.61 -0.58 16.04
N PHE A 64 10.93 -0.83 16.09
CA PHE A 64 11.48 -2.10 16.50
C PHE A 64 11.68 -2.20 18.02
N ASN A 65 11.69 -1.08 18.74
CA ASN A 65 11.97 -1.02 20.18
C ASN A 65 13.24 -1.80 20.60
N ALA A 66 14.29 -1.77 19.76
CA ALA A 66 15.55 -2.49 19.97
C ALA A 66 16.79 -1.64 19.70
N ARG A 67 17.89 -1.97 20.36
CA ARG A 67 19.20 -1.32 20.16
C ARG A 67 20.25 -2.33 19.75
N HIS A 68 21.12 -1.91 18.86
CA HIS A 68 22.30 -2.66 18.45
C HIS A 68 23.36 -1.68 17.98
N HIS A 69 24.63 -2.05 18.13
CA HIS A 69 25.77 -1.18 17.86
C HIS A 69 25.86 -0.69 16.39
N THR A 70 25.17 -1.36 15.46
CA THR A 70 25.11 -0.95 14.04
C THR A 70 24.20 0.25 13.78
N TRP A 71 23.25 0.56 14.66
CA TRP A 71 22.38 1.76 14.52
C TRP A 71 22.45 2.71 15.70
N GLN A 72 22.91 2.27 16.87
CA GLN A 72 23.09 3.11 18.05
C GLN A 72 24.27 2.60 18.89
N THR A 73 25.24 3.48 19.14
CA THR A 73 26.40 3.23 20.00
C THR A 73 25.95 2.78 21.39
N GLY A 74 26.50 1.65 21.84
CA GLY A 74 26.23 1.07 23.15
C GLY A 74 26.00 -0.43 23.09
N GLN A 75 25.51 -0.98 24.21
CA GLN A 75 25.15 -2.38 24.32
C GLN A 75 23.87 -2.68 23.55
N ALA A 76 23.82 -3.83 22.89
CA ALA A 76 22.60 -4.30 22.27
C ALA A 76 21.53 -4.63 23.33
N THR A 77 20.28 -4.27 23.07
CA THR A 77 19.16 -4.53 23.97
C THR A 77 17.96 -5.04 23.19
N ASN A 78 17.01 -5.68 23.89
CA ASN A 78 15.71 -6.05 23.35
C ASN A 78 15.79 -6.85 22.04
N ARG A 79 16.72 -7.83 21.99
CA ARG A 79 16.99 -8.70 20.84
C ARG A 79 17.53 -7.99 19.60
N GLY A 80 18.22 -6.84 19.78
CA GLY A 80 18.87 -6.13 18.69
C GLY A 80 19.90 -6.95 17.92
N GLN A 81 20.61 -7.88 18.59
CA GLN A 81 21.52 -8.82 17.92
C GLN A 81 20.76 -9.72 16.94
N GLU A 82 19.65 -10.32 17.37
CA GLU A 82 18.83 -11.20 16.50
C GLU A 82 18.26 -10.45 15.29
N ILE A 83 17.91 -9.17 15.46
CA ILE A 83 17.45 -8.32 14.34
C ILE A 83 18.60 -8.05 13.36
N ALA A 84 19.81 -7.79 13.87
CA ALA A 84 20.98 -7.56 13.03
C ALA A 84 21.39 -8.83 12.26
N ASP A 85 21.38 -9.98 12.93
CA ASP A 85 21.66 -11.29 12.31
C ASP A 85 20.60 -11.59 11.24
N TRP A 86 19.30 -11.44 11.56
CA TRP A 86 18.21 -11.61 10.60
C TRP A 86 18.34 -10.70 9.38
N ALA A 87 18.67 -9.43 9.58
CA ALA A 87 18.87 -8.50 8.46
C ALA A 87 20.04 -8.93 7.56
N SER A 88 21.15 -9.35 8.17
CA SER A 88 22.32 -9.85 7.44
C SER A 88 22.03 -11.14 6.69
N GLU A 89 21.26 -12.07 7.26
CA GLU A 89 20.89 -13.35 6.64
C GLU A 89 19.95 -13.18 5.44
N ASN A 90 19.25 -12.04 5.35
CA ASN A 90 18.29 -11.74 4.29
C ASN A 90 18.77 -10.62 3.33
N ASP A 91 20.07 -10.30 3.35
CA ASP A 91 20.69 -9.25 2.52
C ASP A 91 19.94 -7.90 2.62
N LEU A 92 19.54 -7.53 3.84
CA LEU A 92 18.83 -6.29 4.14
C LEU A 92 19.79 -5.21 4.65
N ASP A 93 19.94 -4.16 3.87
CA ASP A 93 20.67 -2.96 4.26
C ASP A 93 19.85 -2.13 5.24
N LEU A 94 20.49 -1.70 6.33
CA LEU A 94 19.95 -0.71 7.23
C LEU A 94 20.10 0.69 6.62
N LEU A 95 19.00 1.39 6.42
CA LEU A 95 18.99 2.74 5.85
C LEU A 95 19.28 3.84 6.88
N ASN A 96 19.07 3.57 8.16
CA ASN A 96 19.30 4.55 9.21
C ASN A 96 20.78 4.95 9.28
N ILE A 97 21.03 6.25 9.41
CA ILE A 97 22.36 6.75 9.77
C ILE A 97 22.61 6.40 11.25
N PRO A 98 23.71 5.71 11.60
CA PRO A 98 24.00 5.36 12.98
C PRO A 98 24.04 6.58 13.91
N ASP A 99 23.55 6.39 15.14
CA ASP A 99 23.49 7.41 16.21
C ASP A 99 22.62 8.63 15.93
N ILE A 100 21.90 8.66 14.80
CA ILE A 100 20.87 9.67 14.59
C ILE A 100 19.60 9.24 15.33
N PRO A 101 19.14 10.00 16.33
CA PRO A 101 18.00 9.61 17.14
C PRO A 101 16.71 9.67 16.32
N THR A 102 15.80 8.74 16.59
CA THR A 102 14.45 8.68 16.02
C THR A 102 13.38 9.13 17.01
N ASN A 103 13.79 9.52 18.23
CA ASN A 103 12.92 10.18 19.21
C ASN A 103 13.69 11.21 20.06
N PRO A 104 12.99 12.12 20.78
CA PRO A 104 13.61 13.14 21.64
C PRO A 104 14.41 12.60 22.82
N HIS A 105 14.34 11.29 23.11
CA HIS A 105 15.09 10.66 24.18
C HIS A 105 16.49 10.22 23.76
N GLY A 106 16.89 10.48 22.52
CA GLY A 106 18.21 10.12 22.00
C GLY A 106 18.31 8.66 21.56
N ASN A 107 17.18 7.99 21.32
CA ASN A 107 17.17 6.58 20.90
C ASN A 107 16.91 6.45 19.41
N THR A 108 17.53 5.46 18.78
CA THR A 108 17.33 5.05 17.39
C THR A 108 16.63 3.70 17.40
N ILE A 109 15.30 3.72 17.48
CA ILE A 109 14.45 2.52 17.60
C ILE A 109 13.47 2.36 16.45
N ASP A 110 13.25 3.43 15.68
CA ASP A 110 12.52 3.39 14.43
C ASP A 110 13.51 3.05 13.31
N LEU A 111 13.42 1.85 12.74
CA LEU A 111 14.41 1.34 11.80
C LEU A 111 13.77 1.11 10.43
N ALA A 112 14.58 1.21 9.38
CA ALA A 112 14.23 0.89 8.01
C ALA A 112 15.30 0.00 7.38
N PHE A 113 14.89 -1.20 6.96
CA PHE A 113 15.71 -2.22 6.33
C PHE A 113 15.21 -2.51 4.92
N THR A 114 16.11 -2.70 3.95
CA THR A 114 15.70 -3.01 2.57
C THR A 114 16.78 -3.78 1.80
N ASN A 115 16.36 -4.61 0.85
CA ASN A 115 17.24 -5.25 -0.13
C ASN A 115 17.23 -4.50 -1.49
N MET A 116 16.82 -3.22 -1.49
CA MET A 116 16.83 -2.37 -2.68
C MET A 116 18.02 -1.42 -2.62
N SER A 117 18.95 -1.58 -3.57
CA SER A 117 20.10 -0.69 -3.72
C SER A 117 19.67 0.76 -4.00
N LEU A 118 20.47 1.73 -3.56
CA LEU A 118 20.20 3.18 -3.73
C LEU A 118 18.95 3.70 -3.00
N ALA A 119 18.37 2.93 -2.07
CA ALA A 119 17.38 3.47 -1.15
C ALA A 119 18.06 4.38 -0.11
N GLU A 120 17.36 5.42 0.32
CA GLU A 120 17.86 6.41 1.27
C GLU A 120 16.86 6.65 2.39
N ALA A 121 17.36 6.90 3.60
CA ALA A 121 16.55 7.37 4.72
C ALA A 121 17.07 8.70 5.27
N THR A 122 16.13 9.59 5.57
CA THR A 122 16.41 10.86 6.22
C THR A 122 15.41 11.10 7.34
N VAL A 123 15.87 11.66 8.46
CA VAL A 123 14.97 12.15 9.50
C VAL A 123 14.46 13.51 9.04
N GLU A 124 13.18 13.59 8.70
CA GLU A 124 12.58 14.80 8.14
C GLU A 124 11.79 15.57 9.19
N ASP A 125 12.46 16.55 9.80
CA ASP A 125 11.86 17.41 10.83
C ASP A 125 10.65 18.20 10.35
N HIS A 126 10.58 18.51 9.06
CA HIS A 126 9.47 19.26 8.48
C HIS A 126 8.20 18.41 8.29
N LEU A 127 8.36 17.07 8.24
CA LEU A 127 7.26 16.10 8.22
C LEU A 127 6.86 15.67 9.62
N ALA A 128 7.58 16.14 10.64
CA ALA A 128 7.38 15.70 11.98
C ALA A 128 5.95 15.90 12.45
N THR A 129 5.40 14.79 12.93
CA THR A 129 4.09 14.77 13.55
C THR A 129 4.19 15.33 14.96
N SER A 130 3.04 15.47 15.60
CA SER A 130 2.98 15.73 17.03
C SER A 130 3.33 14.51 17.89
N SER A 131 3.94 13.48 17.33
CA SER A 131 4.43 12.29 18.04
C SER A 131 5.64 12.64 18.91
N ASP A 132 5.96 11.74 19.83
CA ASP A 132 7.25 11.59 20.49
C ASP A 132 8.25 10.81 19.64
N HIS A 133 7.89 10.39 18.43
CA HIS A 133 8.82 9.89 17.42
C HIS A 133 9.07 10.95 16.33
N PHE A 134 10.28 10.94 15.78
CA PHE A 134 10.63 11.70 14.60
C PHE A 134 10.18 10.98 13.33
N THR A 135 9.95 11.75 12.27
CA THR A 135 9.45 11.17 11.02
C THR A 135 10.63 10.76 10.14
N LEU A 136 10.70 9.47 9.85
CA LEU A 136 11.61 8.93 8.83
C LEU A 136 10.97 9.08 7.45
N SER A 137 11.69 9.75 6.55
CA SER A 137 11.39 9.81 5.13
C SER A 137 12.30 8.83 4.41
N LEU A 138 11.69 7.93 3.65
CA LEU A 138 12.38 6.88 2.93
C LEU A 138 12.17 7.11 1.43
N THR A 139 13.27 7.20 0.69
CA THR A 139 13.27 7.31 -0.76
C THR A 139 13.72 5.98 -1.33
N LEU A 140 12.87 5.37 -2.15
CA LEU A 140 13.17 4.10 -2.81
C LEU A 140 13.52 4.35 -4.28
N PRO A 141 14.47 3.59 -4.87
CA PRO A 141 14.76 3.64 -6.30
C PRO A 141 13.52 3.26 -7.12
N ASP A 142 13.50 3.70 -8.39
CA ASP A 142 12.34 3.70 -9.28
C ASP A 142 11.39 2.50 -9.07
N ALA A 143 10.29 2.79 -8.38
CA ALA A 143 9.21 1.88 -8.08
C ALA A 143 8.38 1.70 -9.35
N GLY A 144 8.98 1.05 -10.36
CA GLY A 144 8.52 0.87 -11.73
C GLY A 144 7.08 1.31 -11.93
N LEU A 145 6.89 2.40 -12.66
CA LEU A 145 5.58 3.02 -12.84
C LEU A 145 4.54 1.96 -13.18
N ALA A 146 3.58 1.73 -12.29
CA ALA A 146 2.45 0.89 -12.64
C ALA A 146 1.82 1.45 -13.93
N PRO A 147 1.39 0.58 -14.86
CA PRO A 147 0.61 1.01 -16.00
C PRO A 147 -0.51 1.90 -15.49
N MET A 148 -0.61 3.12 -16.00
CA MET A 148 -1.57 4.09 -15.52
C MET A 148 -2.96 3.47 -15.63
N GLN A 149 -3.54 3.08 -14.49
CA GLN A 149 -4.84 2.43 -14.52
C GLN A 149 -5.82 3.44 -15.13
N PRO A 150 -6.50 3.10 -16.24
CA PRO A 150 -7.43 4.02 -16.85
C PRO A 150 -8.49 4.36 -15.82
N GLY A 151 -8.42 5.59 -15.29
CA GLY A 151 -9.40 6.06 -14.32
C GLY A 151 -10.80 5.92 -14.90
N ARG A 152 -11.81 5.63 -14.06
CA ARG A 152 -13.20 5.51 -14.54
C ARG A 152 -13.56 6.77 -15.34
N VAL A 153 -13.98 6.60 -16.58
CA VAL A 153 -14.38 7.74 -17.41
C VAL A 153 -15.79 8.15 -17.04
N ARG A 154 -16.05 9.45 -17.01
CA ARG A 154 -17.39 10.00 -16.83
C ARG A 154 -17.79 10.80 -18.06
N VAL A 155 -19.01 10.53 -18.50
CA VAL A 155 -19.78 11.30 -19.48
C VAL A 155 -20.95 11.87 -18.69
N THR A 156 -20.96 13.17 -18.41
CA THR A 156 -21.90 13.77 -17.46
C THR A 156 -22.48 15.09 -17.91
N THR A 157 -21.77 15.87 -18.73
CA THR A 157 -22.32 17.11 -19.29
C THR A 157 -23.06 16.82 -20.59
N ASP A 158 -24.03 17.65 -20.95
CA ASP A 158 -24.82 17.48 -22.17
C ASP A 158 -23.95 17.40 -23.42
N ASP A 159 -22.89 18.23 -23.52
CA ASP A 159 -21.93 18.17 -24.62
C ASP A 159 -21.14 16.86 -24.69
N GLU A 160 -20.84 16.25 -23.54
CA GLU A 160 -20.16 14.95 -23.49
C GLU A 160 -21.11 13.85 -23.92
N LEU A 161 -22.37 13.90 -23.47
CA LEU A 161 -23.41 12.96 -23.88
C LEU A 161 -23.69 13.05 -25.37
N LYS A 162 -23.72 14.26 -25.93
CA LYS A 162 -23.90 14.48 -27.37
C LYS A 162 -22.74 13.89 -28.18
N ARG A 163 -21.49 14.21 -27.84
CA ARG A 163 -20.31 13.60 -28.50
C ARG A 163 -20.28 12.09 -28.35
N PHE A 164 -20.67 11.57 -27.18
CA PHE A 164 -20.76 10.14 -26.95
C PHE A 164 -21.75 9.49 -27.91
N ALA A 165 -22.95 10.06 -28.04
CA ALA A 165 -23.97 9.57 -28.96
C ALA A 165 -23.48 9.60 -30.41
N GLU A 166 -22.85 10.70 -30.85
CA GLU A 166 -22.29 10.83 -32.21
C GLU A 166 -21.23 9.75 -32.50
N ILE A 167 -20.35 9.45 -31.55
CA ILE A 167 -19.32 8.41 -31.73
C ILE A 167 -19.95 7.00 -31.75
N VAL A 168 -20.96 6.76 -30.91
CA VAL A 168 -21.68 5.47 -30.89
C VAL A 168 -22.43 5.25 -32.19
N GLU A 169 -23.15 6.26 -32.70
CA GLU A 169 -23.86 6.19 -33.98
C GLU A 169 -22.91 5.89 -35.14
N LEU A 170 -21.76 6.58 -35.19
CA LEU A 170 -20.76 6.37 -36.24
C LEU A 170 -20.12 4.97 -36.16
N GLY A 171 -19.87 4.46 -34.96
CA GLY A 171 -19.28 3.15 -34.75
C GLY A 171 -20.26 1.97 -34.86
N ALA A 172 -21.57 2.21 -34.68
CA ALA A 172 -22.60 1.18 -34.77
C ALA A 172 -22.67 0.53 -36.16
N ALA A 173 -22.32 1.28 -37.22
CA ALA A 173 -22.26 0.76 -38.58
C ALA A 173 -21.19 -0.34 -38.78
N GLY A 174 -20.20 -0.43 -37.89
CA GLY A 174 -19.14 -1.45 -37.92
C GLY A 174 -19.40 -2.65 -37.01
N LEU A 175 -20.57 -2.74 -36.36
CA LEU A 175 -20.90 -3.88 -35.52
C LEU A 175 -21.21 -5.12 -36.37
N PRO A 176 -20.75 -6.31 -35.94
CA PRO A 176 -21.10 -7.55 -36.63
C PRO A 176 -22.60 -7.80 -36.53
N THR A 177 -23.21 -8.27 -37.62
CA THR A 177 -24.55 -8.87 -37.59
C THR A 177 -24.43 -10.25 -36.96
N ALA A 178 -25.04 -10.45 -35.79
CA ALA A 178 -25.08 -11.75 -35.15
C ALA A 178 -26.13 -12.64 -35.81
N ASP A 179 -25.71 -13.82 -36.26
CA ASP A 179 -26.60 -14.95 -36.51
C ASP A 179 -26.69 -15.82 -35.24
N SER A 180 -27.63 -16.78 -35.19
CA SER A 180 -28.18 -17.33 -33.94
C SER A 180 -27.25 -18.25 -33.13
N THR A 181 -25.93 -18.18 -33.29
CA THR A 181 -24.99 -19.00 -32.52
C THR A 181 -24.48 -18.28 -31.25
N PRO A 182 -24.17 -19.02 -30.17
CA PRO A 182 -23.60 -18.43 -28.95
C PRO A 182 -22.31 -17.64 -29.20
N SER A 183 -21.41 -18.14 -30.05
CA SER A 183 -20.12 -17.49 -30.35
C SER A 183 -20.31 -16.13 -31.05
N GLU A 184 -21.26 -16.03 -31.98
CA GLU A 184 -21.57 -14.79 -32.68
C GLU A 184 -22.21 -13.76 -31.74
N LEU A 185 -23.01 -14.21 -30.76
CA LEU A 185 -23.56 -13.36 -29.71
C LEU A 185 -22.46 -12.82 -28.77
N ASP A 186 -21.46 -13.64 -28.42
CA ASP A 186 -20.32 -13.22 -27.60
C ASP A 186 -19.41 -12.23 -28.34
N GLU A 187 -19.19 -12.43 -29.64
CA GLU A 187 -18.47 -11.49 -30.49
C GLU A 187 -19.20 -10.15 -30.60
N LEU A 188 -20.53 -10.16 -30.79
CA LEU A 188 -21.35 -8.95 -30.79
C LEU A 188 -21.31 -8.24 -29.43
N ALA A 189 -21.45 -8.97 -28.34
CA ALA A 189 -21.36 -8.41 -26.98
C ALA A 189 -19.99 -7.75 -26.75
N SER A 190 -18.92 -8.41 -27.15
CA SER A 190 -17.55 -7.87 -27.07
C SER A 190 -17.39 -6.61 -27.93
N ALA A 191 -17.90 -6.61 -29.16
CA ALA A 191 -17.87 -5.46 -30.05
C ALA A 191 -18.65 -4.26 -29.49
N LEU A 192 -19.84 -4.50 -28.91
CA LEU A 192 -20.65 -3.47 -28.25
C LEU A 192 -19.94 -2.87 -27.03
N VAL A 193 -19.38 -3.71 -26.16
CA VAL A 193 -18.63 -3.25 -24.98
C VAL A 193 -17.42 -2.42 -25.41
N ASN A 194 -16.69 -2.85 -26.43
CA ASN A 194 -15.54 -2.13 -26.97
C ASN A 194 -15.93 -0.78 -27.57
N LEU A 195 -17.02 -0.72 -28.35
CA LEU A 195 -17.55 0.52 -28.91
C LEU A 195 -17.94 1.51 -27.81
N LEU A 196 -18.79 1.08 -26.87
CA LEU A 196 -19.27 1.93 -25.78
C LEU A 196 -18.12 2.41 -24.88
N THR A 197 -17.15 1.54 -24.61
CA THR A 197 -15.97 1.90 -23.81
C THR A 197 -15.09 2.92 -24.53
N SER A 198 -14.89 2.75 -25.83
CA SER A 198 -14.07 3.67 -26.65
C SER A 198 -14.75 5.01 -26.83
N ALA A 199 -16.06 5.01 -27.10
CA ALA A 199 -16.87 6.22 -27.18
C ALA A 199 -16.87 6.98 -25.85
N ALA A 200 -17.02 6.28 -24.73
CA ALA A 200 -16.95 6.90 -23.40
C ALA A 200 -15.58 7.52 -23.15
N LYS A 201 -14.49 6.83 -23.48
CA LYS A 201 -13.10 7.35 -23.35
C LYS A 201 -12.84 8.58 -24.21
N ALA A 202 -13.38 8.62 -25.42
CA ALA A 202 -13.18 9.72 -26.36
C ALA A 202 -14.03 10.95 -26.04
N ALA A 203 -15.29 10.75 -25.64
CA ALA A 203 -16.21 11.85 -25.33
C ALA A 203 -16.06 12.37 -23.89
N GLY A 204 -15.78 11.47 -22.95
CA GLY A 204 -15.77 11.75 -21.52
C GLY A 204 -14.40 12.16 -20.98
N ARG A 205 -14.39 12.45 -19.68
CA ARG A 205 -13.17 12.82 -18.95
C ARG A 205 -12.79 11.75 -17.91
N PRO A 206 -11.49 11.50 -17.68
CA PRO A 206 -11.05 10.62 -16.60
C PRO A 206 -11.49 11.17 -15.25
N THR A 207 -12.10 10.34 -14.40
CA THR A 207 -12.35 10.72 -13.01
C THR A 207 -11.06 10.75 -12.23
N ARG A 208 -10.52 11.94 -12.04
CA ARG A 208 -9.48 12.19 -11.04
C ARG A 208 -10.18 12.25 -9.69
N LYS A 209 -10.15 11.17 -8.91
CA LYS A 209 -10.41 11.25 -7.47
C LYS A 209 -9.22 11.98 -6.86
N GLY A 210 -9.23 13.31 -6.91
CA GLY A 210 -8.27 14.13 -6.19
C GLY A 210 -8.29 13.76 -4.69
N ALA A 211 -7.14 13.90 -4.03
CA ALA A 211 -7.10 13.85 -2.58
C ALA A 211 -8.15 14.81 -2.04
N ARG A 212 -9.09 14.31 -1.22
CA ARG A 212 -10.08 15.18 -0.59
C ARG A 212 -9.30 16.13 0.30
N THR A 213 -9.29 17.40 -0.05
CA THR A 213 -8.78 18.47 0.81
C THR A 213 -9.53 18.38 2.13
N ALA A 214 -8.81 18.50 3.25
CA ALA A 214 -9.42 18.55 4.57
C ALA A 214 -10.26 19.83 4.65
N PRO A 215 -11.61 19.78 4.60
CA PRO A 215 -12.43 20.98 4.42
C PRO A 215 -12.43 21.89 5.66
N TRP A 216 -11.97 21.36 6.79
CA TRP A 216 -11.74 22.08 8.05
C TRP A 216 -10.35 22.73 8.13
N TRP A 217 -9.49 22.57 7.12
CA TRP A 217 -8.16 23.18 7.09
C TRP A 217 -8.25 24.65 6.65
N THR A 218 -8.14 25.55 7.62
CA THR A 218 -8.22 27.01 7.40
C THR A 218 -6.84 27.63 7.22
N GLU A 219 -6.79 28.89 6.79
CA GLU A 219 -5.55 29.68 6.77
C GLU A 219 -4.93 29.83 8.17
N GLU A 220 -5.76 29.94 9.22
CA GLU A 220 -5.31 29.94 10.63
C GLU A 220 -4.58 28.62 10.97
N CYS A 221 -5.09 27.47 10.52
CA CYS A 221 -4.41 26.18 10.67
C CYS A 221 -3.08 26.16 9.91
N ALA A 222 -3.03 26.69 8.69
CA ALA A 222 -1.81 26.76 7.90
C ALA A 222 -0.75 27.65 8.56
N GLY A 223 -1.15 28.83 9.07
CA GLY A 223 -0.27 29.75 9.80
C GLY A 223 0.26 29.13 11.09
N ALA A 224 -0.61 28.51 11.90
CA ALA A 224 -0.19 27.83 13.13
C ALA A 224 0.75 26.64 12.85
N ALA A 225 0.52 25.88 11.77
CA ALA A 225 1.42 24.82 11.33
C ALA A 225 2.78 25.38 10.89
N ALA A 226 2.80 26.49 10.15
CA ALA A 226 4.03 27.15 9.72
C ALA A 226 4.84 27.68 10.92
N ALA A 227 4.18 28.30 11.90
CA ALA A 227 4.81 28.77 13.13
C ALA A 227 5.41 27.62 13.94
N PHE A 228 4.66 26.53 14.13
CA PHE A 228 5.16 25.33 14.79
C PHE A 228 6.39 24.75 14.08
N ARG A 229 6.35 24.65 12.75
CA ARG A 229 7.50 24.20 11.92
C ARG A 229 8.71 25.12 12.03
N ALA A 230 8.52 26.43 12.20
CA ALA A 230 9.61 27.39 12.35
C ALA A 230 10.33 27.18 13.69
N ILE A 231 9.58 27.09 14.80
CA ILE A 231 10.14 26.82 16.14
C ILE A 231 10.86 25.47 16.17
N ARG A 232 10.27 24.43 15.57
CA ARG A 232 10.89 23.10 15.54
C ARG A 232 12.23 23.10 14.78
N ARG A 233 12.35 23.84 13.68
CA ARG A 233 13.60 23.95 12.91
C ARG A 233 14.76 24.59 13.70
N LEU A 234 14.46 25.39 14.73
CA LEU A 234 15.49 25.93 15.63
C LEU A 234 16.01 24.87 16.61
N TYR A 235 15.26 23.80 16.84
CA TYR A 235 15.54 22.76 17.83
C TYR A 235 15.33 21.34 17.25
N PRO A 236 16.11 20.93 16.23
CA PRO A 236 15.89 19.70 15.45
C PRO A 236 15.87 18.41 16.29
N PHE A 237 16.59 18.38 17.41
CA PHE A 237 16.67 17.21 18.30
C PHE A 237 16.16 17.48 19.73
N GLY A 238 15.49 18.61 19.96
CA GLY A 238 15.19 19.11 21.30
C GLY A 238 13.80 18.75 21.81
N PHE A 239 13.73 18.05 22.95
CA PHE A 239 12.61 18.18 23.88
C PHE A 239 12.65 19.58 24.51
N ASN A 240 12.21 20.61 23.78
CA ASN A 240 12.23 22.00 24.21
C ASN A 240 10.82 22.46 24.61
N GLU A 241 10.72 23.20 25.72
CA GLU A 241 9.47 23.82 26.19
C GLU A 241 8.79 24.67 25.09
N GLU A 242 9.55 25.45 24.33
CA GLU A 242 9.04 26.27 23.23
C GLU A 242 8.39 25.41 22.13
N VAL A 243 9.01 24.28 21.80
CA VAL A 243 8.46 23.32 20.84
C VAL A 243 7.15 22.73 21.37
N GLN A 244 7.06 22.43 22.68
CA GLN A 244 5.83 21.91 23.29
C GLN A 244 4.72 22.97 23.36
N ILE A 245 5.05 24.24 23.61
CA ILE A 245 4.11 25.35 23.58
C ILE A 245 3.57 25.54 22.16
N ALA A 246 4.46 25.65 21.17
CA ALA A 246 4.08 25.80 19.76
C ALA A 246 3.21 24.62 19.27
N LYS A 247 3.56 23.38 19.67
CA LYS A 247 2.76 22.18 19.40
C LYS A 247 1.35 22.27 19.99
N ARG A 248 1.24 22.69 21.26
CA ARG A 248 -0.04 22.84 21.96
C ARG A 248 -0.93 23.87 21.28
N ASP A 249 -0.35 24.98 20.85
CA ASP A 249 -1.07 26.06 20.20
C ASP A 249 -1.53 25.68 18.80
N PHE A 250 -0.67 25.03 18.00
CA PHE A 250 -1.08 24.43 16.73
C PHE A 250 -2.26 23.45 16.91
N HIS A 251 -2.18 22.56 17.91
CA HIS A 251 -3.26 21.63 18.21
C HIS A 251 -4.55 22.32 18.65
N ARG A 252 -4.44 23.43 19.36
CA ARG A 252 -5.60 24.22 19.80
C ARG A 252 -6.35 24.78 18.60
N VAL A 253 -5.62 25.37 17.65
CA VAL A 253 -6.15 25.92 16.39
C VAL A 253 -6.82 24.82 15.56
N VAL A 254 -6.13 23.70 15.32
CA VAL A 254 -6.68 22.58 14.53
C VAL A 254 -7.95 21.99 15.16
N ARG A 255 -7.95 21.79 16.49
CA ARG A 255 -9.14 21.27 17.20
C ARG A 255 -10.31 22.24 17.12
N ARG A 256 -10.05 23.55 17.25
CA ARG A 256 -11.06 24.60 17.09
C ARG A 256 -11.64 24.60 15.68
N ALA A 257 -10.78 24.58 14.64
CA ALA A 257 -11.20 24.59 13.24
C ALA A 257 -12.04 23.36 12.89
N LYS A 258 -11.61 22.15 13.29
CA LYS A 258 -12.39 20.91 13.14
C LYS A 258 -13.76 21.05 13.80
N ARG A 259 -13.80 21.47 15.07
CA ARG A 259 -15.05 21.60 15.83
C ARG A 259 -16.01 22.59 15.18
N LEU A 260 -15.50 23.75 14.76
CA LEU A 260 -16.30 24.79 14.11
C LEU A 260 -16.85 24.31 12.77
N TYR A 261 -16.02 23.69 11.94
CA TYR A 261 -16.43 23.15 10.66
C TYR A 261 -17.57 22.13 10.82
N TRP A 262 -17.40 21.14 11.69
CA TRP A 262 -18.43 20.11 11.88
C TRP A 262 -19.71 20.67 12.48
N ARG A 263 -19.61 21.63 13.41
CA ARG A 263 -20.79 22.31 13.97
C ARG A 263 -21.54 23.07 12.88
N ASN A 264 -20.86 23.95 12.14
CA ASN A 264 -21.48 24.73 11.08
C ASN A 264 -22.09 23.84 10.00
N LEU A 265 -21.43 22.73 9.64
CA LEU A 265 -21.94 21.78 8.68
C LEU A 265 -23.25 21.13 9.15
N ILE A 266 -23.33 20.75 10.42
CA ILE A 266 -24.57 20.21 11.03
C ILE A 266 -25.65 21.30 11.05
N ASP A 267 -25.30 22.54 11.41
CA ASP A 267 -26.23 23.67 11.45
C ASP A 267 -26.81 23.99 10.05
N THR A 268 -26.11 23.62 8.96
CA THR A 268 -26.64 23.79 7.58
C THR A 268 -27.69 22.75 7.17
N PHE A 269 -27.95 21.73 7.98
CA PHE A 269 -28.90 20.67 7.62
C PHE A 269 -30.34 21.17 7.73
N SER A 270 -30.98 21.36 6.57
CA SER A 270 -32.38 21.80 6.48
C SER A 270 -33.35 20.70 6.05
N ASP A 271 -32.85 19.53 5.62
CA ASP A 271 -33.67 18.44 5.09
C ASP A 271 -33.18 17.04 5.50
N SER A 272 -34.04 16.04 5.31
CA SER A 272 -33.74 14.62 5.60
C SER A 272 -32.62 14.06 4.73
N SER A 273 -32.42 14.60 3.52
CA SER A 273 -31.32 14.23 2.61
C SER A 273 -29.96 14.60 3.20
N SER A 274 -29.85 15.77 3.81
CA SER A 274 -28.63 16.29 4.45
C SER A 274 -28.28 15.48 5.70
N VAL A 275 -29.29 15.12 6.48
CA VAL A 275 -29.13 14.18 7.62
C VAL A 275 -28.65 12.80 7.14
N PHE A 276 -29.21 12.28 6.04
CA PHE A 276 -28.79 11.00 5.47
C PHE A 276 -27.34 11.02 4.98
N LYS A 277 -26.85 12.15 4.45
CA LYS A 277 -25.42 12.31 4.12
C LYS A 277 -24.52 12.18 5.34
N ALA A 278 -24.97 12.60 6.53
CA ALA A 278 -24.21 12.45 7.78
C ALA A 278 -24.18 11.02 8.29
N VAL A 279 -25.21 10.19 8.01
CA VAL A 279 -25.22 8.76 8.37
C VAL A 279 -24.03 8.02 7.74
N ARG A 280 -23.57 8.44 6.56
CA ARG A 280 -22.35 7.90 5.94
C ARG A 280 -21.08 8.14 6.77
N TRP A 281 -21.06 9.12 7.66
CA TRP A 281 -19.91 9.37 8.55
C TRP A 281 -19.89 8.42 9.76
N LEU A 282 -21.05 7.88 10.14
CA LEU A 282 -21.21 6.93 11.25
C LEU A 282 -21.03 5.47 10.81
N LYS A 283 -21.23 5.19 9.53
CA LYS A 283 -21.02 3.85 8.98
C LYS A 283 -19.52 3.61 8.78
N SER A 284 -18.95 2.70 9.57
CA SER A 284 -17.66 2.07 9.24
C SER A 284 -17.72 1.60 7.79
N PRO A 285 -16.66 1.78 6.98
CA PRO A 285 -16.58 1.14 5.68
C PRO A 285 -16.82 -0.35 5.91
N GLY A 286 -17.91 -0.87 5.34
CA GLY A 286 -18.25 -2.28 5.48
C GLY A 286 -17.11 -3.17 4.97
N PRO A 287 -17.10 -4.46 5.32
CA PRO A 287 -16.11 -5.40 4.82
C PRO A 287 -16.02 -5.32 3.30
N PHE A 288 -14.78 -5.27 2.78
CA PHE A 288 -14.50 -5.24 1.35
C PHE A 288 -15.27 -6.36 0.64
N GLN A 289 -16.05 -5.99 -0.37
CA GLN A 289 -16.76 -6.92 -1.24
C GLN A 289 -15.92 -7.06 -2.51
N PRO A 290 -15.16 -8.17 -2.69
CA PRO A 290 -14.39 -8.39 -3.91
C PRO A 290 -15.34 -8.45 -5.11
N PRO A 291 -14.89 -8.05 -6.31
CA PRO A 291 -15.68 -8.20 -7.53
C PRO A 291 -16.08 -9.68 -7.75
N PRO A 292 -17.11 -9.96 -8.56
CA PRO A 292 -17.46 -11.32 -8.95
C PRO A 292 -16.24 -12.06 -9.50
N LEU A 293 -16.08 -13.33 -9.13
CA LEU A 293 -15.00 -14.16 -9.63
C LEU A 293 -15.55 -14.98 -10.79
N GLN A 294 -14.95 -14.86 -11.97
CA GLN A 294 -15.25 -15.74 -13.08
C GLN A 294 -14.20 -16.84 -13.14
N VAL A 295 -14.65 -18.09 -13.09
CA VAL A 295 -13.83 -19.27 -13.40
C VAL A 295 -14.55 -19.99 -14.52
N ASP A 296 -13.88 -20.12 -15.67
CA ASP A 296 -14.48 -20.55 -16.93
C ASP A 296 -15.70 -19.67 -17.29
N ASP A 297 -16.86 -20.27 -17.59
CA ASP A 297 -18.11 -19.56 -17.94
C ASP A 297 -19.04 -19.31 -16.74
N VAL A 298 -18.59 -19.57 -15.50
CA VAL A 298 -19.41 -19.43 -14.29
C VAL A 298 -18.93 -18.25 -13.45
N VAL A 299 -19.88 -17.35 -13.14
CA VAL A 299 -19.64 -16.15 -12.32
C VAL A 299 -20.09 -16.42 -10.88
N TYR A 300 -19.15 -16.32 -9.94
CA TYR A 300 -19.38 -16.49 -8.50
C TYR A 300 -19.45 -15.13 -7.80
N GLU A 301 -20.59 -14.83 -7.18
CA GLU A 301 -20.84 -13.53 -6.56
C GLU A 301 -20.62 -13.53 -5.04
N SER A 302 -20.97 -14.63 -4.36
CA SER A 302 -20.85 -14.75 -2.90
C SER A 302 -19.41 -15.06 -2.47
N GLN A 303 -19.02 -14.64 -1.26
CA GLN A 303 -17.65 -14.91 -0.78
C GLN A 303 -17.38 -16.42 -0.59
N ILE A 304 -18.38 -17.19 -0.17
CA ILE A 304 -18.24 -18.63 0.03
C ILE A 304 -18.06 -19.36 -1.31
N ASP A 305 -18.79 -18.93 -2.34
CA ASP A 305 -18.70 -19.54 -3.66
C ASP A 305 -17.37 -19.19 -4.34
N LYS A 306 -16.90 -17.95 -4.19
CA LYS A 306 -15.56 -17.53 -4.63
C LYS A 306 -14.46 -18.34 -3.97
N ALA A 307 -14.55 -18.56 -2.65
CA ALA A 307 -13.58 -19.36 -1.91
C ALA A 307 -13.56 -20.82 -2.38
N ASN A 308 -14.74 -21.41 -2.62
CA ASN A 308 -14.86 -22.77 -3.14
C ASN A 308 -14.33 -22.87 -4.58
N ALA A 309 -14.65 -21.92 -5.45
CA ALA A 309 -14.18 -21.89 -6.83
C ALA A 309 -12.65 -21.80 -6.90
N LEU A 310 -12.03 -20.94 -6.08
CA LEU A 310 -10.57 -20.88 -5.96
C LEU A 310 -9.99 -22.19 -5.44
N ARG A 311 -10.57 -22.76 -4.37
CA ARG A 311 -10.13 -24.05 -3.81
C ARG A 311 -10.09 -25.14 -4.89
N ARG A 312 -11.16 -25.25 -5.69
CA ARG A 312 -11.22 -26.20 -6.80
C ARG A 312 -10.15 -25.92 -7.86
N ALA A 313 -10.05 -24.67 -8.30
CA ALA A 313 -9.16 -24.29 -9.39
C ALA A 313 -7.67 -24.42 -9.04
N THR A 314 -7.27 -24.21 -7.78
CA THR A 314 -5.86 -24.20 -7.37
C THR A 314 -5.42 -25.42 -6.58
N LEU A 315 -6.28 -25.97 -5.71
CA LEU A 315 -5.91 -27.05 -4.79
C LEU A 315 -6.39 -28.42 -5.27
N GLU A 316 -7.53 -28.50 -5.95
CA GLU A 316 -8.08 -29.78 -6.45
C GLU A 316 -7.53 -30.18 -7.83
N ARG A 317 -6.57 -29.41 -8.39
CA ARG A 317 -5.84 -29.78 -9.62
C ARG A 317 -4.84 -30.91 -9.43
N ARG A 318 -4.38 -31.16 -8.20
CA ARG A 318 -3.39 -32.20 -7.90
C ARG A 318 -4.09 -33.39 -7.27
N THR A 319 -3.90 -34.58 -7.83
CA THR A 319 -4.36 -35.83 -7.22
C THR A 319 -3.24 -36.44 -6.38
N ALA A 320 -3.57 -37.42 -5.52
CA ALA A 320 -2.56 -38.20 -4.79
C ALA A 320 -1.62 -38.98 -5.72
N ASP A 321 -1.92 -39.05 -7.02
CA ASP A 321 -1.05 -39.62 -8.04
C ASP A 321 0.05 -38.65 -8.49
N ASP A 322 -0.10 -37.34 -8.21
CA ASP A 322 0.92 -36.32 -8.41
C ASP A 322 1.90 -36.24 -7.22
N ASP A 323 1.61 -36.96 -6.13
CA ASP A 323 2.48 -37.03 -4.96
C ASP A 323 3.68 -37.96 -5.22
N ILE A 324 4.84 -37.56 -4.70
CA ILE A 324 6.05 -38.39 -4.76
C ILE A 324 5.82 -39.61 -3.85
N GLN A 325 5.83 -40.82 -4.43
CA GLN A 325 5.44 -42.07 -3.77
C GLN A 325 6.27 -42.39 -2.49
N ASP A 326 7.51 -41.92 -2.44
CA ASP A 326 8.34 -41.84 -1.24
C ASP A 326 9.24 -40.59 -1.34
N PRO A 327 8.97 -39.53 -0.55
CA PRO A 327 9.77 -38.30 -0.59
C PRO A 327 11.20 -38.48 -0.07
N TRP A 328 11.53 -39.65 0.50
CA TRP A 328 12.85 -40.00 1.01
C TRP A 328 13.55 -41.09 0.20
N MET A 329 12.99 -41.46 -0.95
CA MET A 329 13.59 -42.47 -1.81
C MET A 329 14.97 -42.00 -2.28
N LEU A 330 16.01 -42.81 -2.04
CA LEU A 330 17.35 -42.56 -2.55
C LEU A 330 17.34 -42.65 -4.07
N ILE A 331 17.20 -41.49 -4.73
CA ILE A 331 17.23 -41.38 -6.17
C ILE A 331 18.69 -41.55 -6.59
N SER A 332 19.06 -42.70 -7.16
CA SER A 332 20.30 -42.83 -7.93
C SER A 332 20.01 -42.24 -9.33
N PRO A 333 20.48 -41.03 -9.67
CA PRO A 333 20.23 -40.49 -10.99
C PRO A 333 20.88 -41.40 -12.04
N LEU A 334 20.05 -41.97 -12.94
CA LEU A 334 20.49 -42.84 -14.05
C LEU A 334 21.39 -42.12 -15.06
N ARG A 335 21.49 -40.80 -14.98
CA ARG A 335 22.39 -39.98 -15.80
C ARG A 335 23.24 -39.09 -14.91
N PRO A 336 24.58 -39.23 -14.96
CA PRO A 336 25.47 -38.18 -14.48
C PRO A 336 25.16 -36.91 -15.29
N ILE A 337 24.80 -35.83 -14.61
CA ILE A 337 24.78 -34.50 -15.22
C ILE A 337 26.25 -34.09 -15.34
N PRO A 338 26.82 -33.95 -16.56
CA PRO A 338 28.20 -33.54 -16.70
C PRO A 338 28.31 -32.08 -16.27
N PHE A 339 28.83 -31.84 -15.08
CA PHE A 339 29.25 -30.51 -14.68
C PHE A 339 30.60 -30.20 -15.35
N PRO A 340 30.72 -29.09 -16.09
CA PRO A 340 32.02 -28.60 -16.53
C PRO A 340 32.92 -28.39 -15.31
N VAL A 341 34.14 -28.94 -15.34
CA VAL A 341 35.13 -28.75 -14.28
C VAL A 341 35.79 -27.36 -14.38
N GLU A 342 35.55 -26.66 -15.48
CA GLU A 342 36.03 -25.31 -15.75
C GLU A 342 34.83 -24.42 -16.08
N ILE A 343 34.67 -23.34 -15.30
CA ILE A 343 33.69 -22.28 -15.53
C ILE A 343 34.39 -21.23 -16.39
N SER A 344 33.77 -20.81 -17.50
CA SER A 344 34.35 -19.76 -18.33
C SER A 344 34.28 -18.41 -17.61
N LEU A 345 35.23 -17.50 -17.91
CA LEU A 345 35.22 -16.14 -17.32
C LEU A 345 33.94 -15.36 -17.64
N ASP A 346 33.26 -15.68 -18.75
CA ASP A 346 31.99 -15.08 -19.14
C ASP A 346 30.79 -15.61 -18.32
N GLU A 347 30.90 -16.82 -17.74
CA GLU A 347 29.89 -17.39 -16.83
C GLU A 347 30.13 -17.04 -15.36
N ALA A 348 31.32 -16.50 -15.04
CA ALA A 348 31.70 -16.07 -13.70
C ALA A 348 31.52 -14.55 -13.45
N GLN A 349 31.05 -13.81 -14.47
CA GLN A 349 30.56 -12.42 -14.35
C GLN A 349 29.04 -12.42 -14.26
#